data_AF-A0A7C3NWM9-F1
#
_entry.id   AF-A0A7C3NWM9-F1
#
_cell.length_a   1.000
_cell.length_b   1.000
_cell.length_c   1.000
_cell.angle_alpha   90.00
_cell.angle_beta   90.00
_cell.angle_gamma   90.00
#
_symmetry.space_group_name_H-M   'P 1'
#
loop_
_entity.id
_entity.type
_entity.pdbx_description
1 polymer ?
#
loop_
_entity_poly.entity_id
_entity_poly.type
_entity_poly.pdbx_seq_one_letter_code
_entity_poly.pdbx_strand_id
1 'polypeptide(L)'
;MLFTLRLIHDIAAAFWIGSVLFNYFLLRPALLLIPAAHAVVVSQRVGTIFLYTGWTALTLLLLSGLGRLYLMGDLGVLFSPELLVYGHSRSLGVMVLAWLITVVNVAVISFVLRPRLIQKLAVGSNPSFADVEKRRAAQVSAYQWLERINMINTVVATVALLAGASIVEGGLF
;
A
#
# COMPACT_ATOMS: atom_id res chain seq x y z
N MET A 1 28.08 3.70 -1.46
CA MET A 1 27.00 3.06 -0.67
C MET A 1 25.72 3.90 -0.64
N LEU A 2 25.78 5.19 -0.29
CA LEU A 2 24.60 6.08 -0.28
C LEU A 2 23.85 6.15 -1.62
N PHE A 3 24.57 6.25 -2.75
CA PHE A 3 23.97 6.25 -4.08
C PHE A 3 23.14 4.99 -4.36
N THR A 4 23.68 3.81 -4.03
CA THR A 4 22.99 2.53 -4.20
C THR A 4 21.70 2.45 -3.39
N LEU A 5 21.74 2.86 -2.12
CA LEU A 5 20.55 2.87 -1.27
C LEU A 5 19.51 3.87 -1.78
N ARG A 6 19.93 5.04 -2.27
CA ARG A 6 19.03 6.00 -2.91
C ARG A 6 18.35 5.39 -4.13
N LEU A 7 19.11 4.74 -5.02
CA LEU A 7 18.55 4.10 -6.21
C LEU A 7 17.52 3.01 -5.84
N ILE A 8 17.84 2.17 -4.84
CA ILE A 8 16.91 1.15 -4.33
C ILE A 8 15.64 1.81 -3.77
N HIS A 9 15.79 2.88 -2.99
CA HIS A 9 14.67 3.61 -2.39
C HIS A 9 13.76 4.22 -3.47
N ASP A 10 14.34 4.90 -4.45
CA ASP A 10 13.61 5.60 -5.50
C ASP A 10 12.89 4.61 -6.43
N ILE A 11 13.52 3.48 -6.78
CA ILE A 11 12.88 2.41 -7.56
C ILE A 11 11.73 1.77 -6.76
N ALA A 12 11.94 1.48 -5.48
CA ALA A 12 10.90 0.92 -4.62
C ALA A 12 9.71 1.89 -4.47
N ALA A 13 9.99 3.19 -4.34
CA ALA A 13 8.97 4.24 -4.31
C ALA A 13 8.18 4.31 -5.61
N ALA A 14 8.88 4.35 -6.75
CA ALA A 14 8.25 4.37 -8.07
C ALA A 14 7.37 3.14 -8.30
N PHE A 15 7.84 1.96 -7.90
CA PHE A 15 7.06 0.72 -8.00
C PHE A 15 5.82 0.77 -7.11
N TRP A 16 5.96 1.20 -5.85
CA TRP A 16 4.85 1.31 -4.91
C TRP A 16 3.78 2.30 -5.42
N ILE A 17 4.19 3.54 -5.74
CA ILE A 17 3.30 4.61 -6.21
C ILE A 17 2.64 4.20 -7.53
N GLY A 18 3.43 3.69 -8.48
CA GLY A 18 2.91 3.20 -9.76
C GLY A 18 1.87 2.10 -9.58
N SER A 19 2.11 1.16 -8.66
CA SER A 19 1.17 0.07 -8.38
C SER A 19 -0.16 0.56 -7.81
N VAL A 20 -0.14 1.47 -6.83
CA VAL A 20 -1.39 1.98 -6.23
C VAL A 20 -2.20 2.84 -7.22
N LEU A 21 -1.52 3.68 -8.00
CA LEU A 21 -2.17 4.49 -9.04
C LEU A 21 -2.76 3.61 -10.14
N PHE A 22 -2.00 2.64 -10.64
CA PHE A 22 -2.48 1.68 -11.62
C PHE A 22 -3.69 0.91 -11.09
N ASN A 23 -3.62 0.42 -9.86
CA ASN A 23 -4.72 -0.36 -9.26
C ASN A 23 -6.01 0.46 -9.16
N TYR A 24 -5.91 1.71 -8.69
CA TYR A 24 -7.08 2.55 -8.44
C TYR A 24 -7.67 3.16 -9.73
N PHE A 25 -6.83 3.71 -10.60
CA PHE A 25 -7.28 4.48 -11.77
C PHE A 25 -7.39 3.65 -13.06
N LEU A 26 -6.67 2.54 -13.19
CA LEU A 26 -6.65 1.76 -14.43
C LEU A 26 -7.32 0.40 -14.24
N LEU A 27 -6.80 -0.43 -13.32
CA LEU A 27 -7.27 -1.79 -13.16
C LEU A 27 -8.72 -1.85 -12.72
N ARG A 28 -9.09 -1.11 -11.67
CA ARG A 28 -10.45 -1.14 -11.12
C ARG A 28 -11.51 -0.75 -12.17
N PRO A 29 -11.40 0.39 -12.88
CA PRO A 29 -12.35 0.72 -13.94
C PRO A 29 -12.41 -0.34 -15.04
N ALA A 30 -11.27 -0.90 -15.44
CA ALA A 30 -11.23 -1.96 -16.46
C ALA A 30 -11.97 -3.24 -16.01
N LEU A 31 -11.86 -3.62 -14.73
CA LEU A 31 -12.56 -4.80 -14.19
C LEU A 31 -14.08 -4.65 -14.19
N LEU A 32 -14.60 -3.41 -14.12
CA LEU A 32 -16.05 -3.15 -14.17
C LEU A 32 -16.65 -3.36 -15.56
N LEU A 33 -15.82 -3.39 -16.61
CA LEU A 33 -16.26 -3.52 -18.00
C LEU A 33 -16.36 -4.99 -18.46
N ILE A 34 -15.88 -5.94 -17.68
CA ILE A 34 -15.87 -7.36 -18.04
C ILE A 34 -16.84 -8.17 -17.17
N PRO A 35 -17.33 -9.33 -17.66
CA PRO A 35 -18.22 -10.18 -16.87
C PRO A 35 -17.61 -10.57 -15.52
N ALA A 36 -18.42 -10.55 -14.47
CA ALA A 36 -17.98 -10.72 -13.08
C ALA A 36 -17.12 -11.99 -12.85
N ALA A 37 -17.45 -13.10 -13.52
CA ALA A 37 -16.68 -14.33 -13.43
C ALA A 37 -15.23 -14.16 -13.88
N HIS A 38 -15.00 -13.43 -14.98
CA HIS A 38 -13.66 -13.13 -15.48
C HIS A 38 -12.96 -12.07 -14.61
N ALA A 39 -13.69 -11.05 -14.16
CA ALA A 39 -13.16 -10.01 -13.27
C ALA A 39 -12.56 -10.59 -11.99
N VAL A 40 -13.22 -11.58 -11.38
CA VAL A 40 -12.73 -12.24 -10.17
C VAL A 40 -11.42 -12.97 -10.42
N VAL A 41 -11.29 -13.70 -11.54
CA VAL A 41 -10.05 -14.43 -11.87
C VAL A 41 -8.90 -13.47 -12.11
N VAL A 42 -9.12 -12.41 -12.88
CA VAL A 42 -8.11 -11.37 -13.15
C VAL A 42 -7.70 -10.68 -11.86
N SER A 43 -8.68 -10.23 -11.06
CA SER A 43 -8.45 -9.58 -9.76
C SER A 43 -7.66 -10.47 -8.80
N GLN A 44 -7.93 -11.77 -8.75
CA GLN A 44 -7.17 -12.70 -7.92
C GLN A 44 -5.71 -12.83 -8.37
N ARG A 45 -5.45 -12.94 -9.68
CA ARG A 45 -4.07 -13.03 -10.21
C ARG A 45 -3.30 -11.74 -9.97
N VAL A 46 -3.87 -10.61 -10.36
CA VAL A 46 -3.24 -9.29 -10.19
C VAL A 46 -3.05 -8.96 -8.71
N GLY A 47 -4.06 -9.23 -7.87
CA GLY A 47 -3.97 -9.02 -6.43
C GLY A 47 -2.91 -9.89 -5.75
N THR A 48 -2.63 -11.09 -6.27
CA THR A 48 -1.54 -11.94 -5.78
C THR A 48 -0.18 -11.33 -6.09
N ILE A 49 0.00 -10.84 -7.32
CA ILE A 49 1.23 -10.16 -7.75
C ILE A 49 1.43 -8.90 -6.88
N PHE A 50 0.41 -8.06 -6.76
CA PHE A 50 0.48 -6.85 -5.93
C PHE A 50 0.75 -7.10 -4.46
N LEU A 51 0.31 -8.23 -3.91
CA LEU A 51 0.65 -8.58 -2.54
C LEU A 51 2.15 -8.81 -2.39
N TYR A 52 2.75 -9.63 -3.25
CA TYR A 52 4.19 -9.90 -3.18
C TYR A 52 5.00 -8.64 -3.47
N THR A 53 4.70 -7.99 -4.60
CA THR A 53 5.46 -6.81 -5.02
C THR A 53 5.25 -5.62 -4.08
N GLY A 54 4.05 -5.49 -3.49
CA GLY A 54 3.75 -4.48 -2.49
C GLY A 54 4.56 -4.67 -1.21
N TRP A 55 4.58 -5.88 -0.64
CA TRP A 55 5.43 -6.18 0.52
C TRP A 55 6.91 -5.98 0.22
N THR A 56 7.39 -6.44 -0.94
CA THR A 56 8.78 -6.21 -1.36
C THR A 56 9.11 -4.72 -1.45
N ALA A 57 8.26 -3.91 -2.09
CA ALA A 57 8.48 -2.47 -2.20
C ALA A 57 8.49 -1.78 -0.83
N LEU A 58 7.55 -2.11 0.05
CA LEU A 58 7.48 -1.53 1.40
C LEU A 58 8.69 -1.89 2.27
N THR A 59 9.16 -3.14 2.19
CA THR A 59 10.38 -3.58 2.87
C THR A 59 11.60 -2.86 2.32
N LEU A 60 11.74 -2.76 1.01
CA LEU A 60 12.86 -2.05 0.39
C LEU A 60 12.86 -0.56 0.75
N LEU A 61 11.70 0.11 0.76
CA LEU A 61 11.57 1.50 1.20
C LEU A 61 12.06 1.69 2.64
N LEU A 62 11.65 0.82 3.56
CA LEU A 62 12.07 0.88 4.96
C LEU A 62 13.58 0.70 5.10
N LEU A 63 14.11 -0.41 4.57
CA LEU A 63 15.52 -0.77 4.75
C LEU A 63 16.45 0.24 4.07
N SER A 64 16.11 0.68 2.87
CA SER A 64 16.90 1.70 2.17
C SER A 64 16.78 3.09 2.82
N GLY A 65 15.61 3.46 3.32
CA GLY A 65 15.39 4.72 4.03
C GLY A 65 16.17 4.79 5.34
N LEU A 66 16.01 3.79 6.21
CA LEU A 66 16.75 3.68 7.46
C LEU A 66 18.26 3.57 7.21
N GLY A 67 18.67 2.78 6.22
CA GLY A 67 20.08 2.65 5.86
C GLY A 67 20.70 3.98 5.42
N ARG A 68 19.97 4.82 4.68
CA ARG A 68 20.44 6.16 4.30
C ARG A 68 20.61 7.06 5.53
N LEU A 69 19.61 7.11 6.41
CA LEU A 69 19.67 7.91 7.64
C LEU A 69 20.82 7.47 8.54
N TYR A 70 21.01 6.17 8.71
CA TYR A 70 22.13 5.62 9.48
C TYR A 70 23.49 6.05 8.92
N LEU A 71 23.69 5.95 7.61
CA LEU A 71 24.95 6.34 6.96
C LEU A 71 25.19 7.85 6.89
N MET A 72 24.14 8.65 7.03
CA MET A 72 24.22 10.11 7.14
C MET A 72 24.46 10.57 8.59
N GLY A 73 24.35 9.67 9.58
CA GLY A 73 24.42 10.02 11.00
C GLY A 73 23.12 10.59 11.58
N ASP A 74 22.04 10.62 10.78
CA ASP A 74 20.78 11.31 11.09
C ASP A 74 19.68 10.37 11.60
N LEU A 75 20.02 9.13 11.95
CA LEU A 75 19.02 8.16 12.44
C LEU A 75 18.30 8.65 13.71
N GLY A 76 18.99 9.45 14.53
CA GLY A 76 18.44 10.04 15.75
C GLY A 76 17.27 11.01 15.51
N VAL A 77 17.19 11.62 14.33
CA VAL A 77 16.12 12.57 13.97
C VAL A 77 14.74 11.92 14.05
N LEU A 78 14.63 10.61 13.83
CA LEU A 78 13.36 9.88 13.92
C LEU A 78 12.79 9.81 15.35
N PHE A 79 13.62 10.02 16.36
CA PHE A 79 13.26 9.94 17.78
C PHE A 79 13.41 11.28 18.49
N SER A 80 13.81 12.35 17.77
CA SER A 80 13.98 13.68 18.33
C SER A 80 12.80 14.60 17.95
N PRO A 81 12.52 15.63 18.75
CA PRO A 81 11.56 16.67 18.36
C PRO A 81 11.95 17.42 17.08
N GLU A 82 13.21 17.33 16.65
CA GLU A 82 13.73 17.99 15.44
C GLU A 82 13.01 17.52 14.17
N LEU A 83 12.40 16.32 14.21
CA LEU A 83 11.52 15.82 13.16
C LEU A 83 10.40 16.81 12.79
N LEU A 84 9.95 17.62 13.74
CA LEU A 84 8.86 18.59 13.53
C LEU A 84 9.33 20.03 13.38
N VAL A 85 10.64 20.30 13.56
CA VAL A 85 11.18 21.67 13.57
C VAL A 85 11.65 22.10 12.19
N TYR A 86 12.49 21.30 11.54
CA TYR A 86 13.10 21.67 10.26
C TYR A 86 12.25 21.18 9.07
N GLY A 87 12.21 21.94 7.97
CA GLY A 87 11.41 21.59 6.79
C GLY A 87 11.80 20.22 6.20
N HIS A 88 13.11 19.96 6.12
CA HIS A 88 13.65 18.66 5.71
C HIS A 88 13.13 17.51 6.59
N SER A 89 13.27 17.65 7.91
CA SER A 89 12.89 16.63 8.88
C SER A 89 11.37 16.43 8.94
N ARG A 90 10.58 17.50 8.73
CA ARG A 90 9.10 17.41 8.62
C ARG A 90 8.68 16.57 7.42
N SER A 91 9.34 16.78 6.28
CA SER A 91 9.10 15.98 5.07
C SER A 91 9.40 14.51 5.31
N LEU A 92 10.53 14.22 5.97
CA LEU A 92 10.86 12.87 6.41
C LEU A 92 9.79 12.29 7.35
N GLY A 93 9.32 13.07 8.32
CA GLY A 93 8.24 12.67 9.23
C GLY A 93 6.94 12.30 8.49
N VAL A 94 6.55 13.11 7.50
CA VAL A 94 5.39 12.83 6.64
C VAL A 94 5.59 11.54 5.85
N MET A 95 6.78 11.31 5.27
CA MET A 95 7.09 10.08 4.55
C MET A 95 7.03 8.84 5.45
N VAL A 96 7.59 8.92 6.66
CA VAL A 96 7.56 7.82 7.64
C VAL A 96 6.12 7.53 8.08
N LEU A 97 5.33 8.56 8.37
CA LEU A 97 3.92 8.40 8.74
C LEU A 97 3.11 7.79 7.59
N ALA A 98 3.32 8.26 6.37
CA ALA A 98 2.66 7.72 5.18
C ALA A 98 3.04 6.25 4.95
N TRP A 99 4.31 5.89 5.16
CA TRP A 99 4.76 4.50 5.10
C TRP A 99 4.09 3.64 6.18
N LEU A 100 3.98 4.11 7.43
CA LEU A 100 3.30 3.40 8.51
C LEU A 100 1.83 3.14 8.20
N ILE A 101 1.08 4.17 7.79
CA ILE A 101 -0.33 4.04 7.39
C ILE A 101 -0.46 3.01 6.26
N THR A 102 0.43 3.08 5.29
CA THR A 102 0.46 2.17 4.15
C THR A 102 0.70 0.72 4.59
N VAL A 103 1.67 0.46 5.47
CA VAL A 103 1.95 -0.88 5.99
C VAL A 103 0.74 -1.46 6.71
N VAL A 104 0.08 -0.67 7.56
CA VAL A 104 -1.15 -1.09 8.25
C VAL A 104 -2.25 -1.44 7.24
N ASN A 105 -2.46 -0.59 6.25
CA ASN A 105 -3.45 -0.82 5.19
C ASN A 105 -3.16 -2.09 4.38
N VAL A 106 -1.91 -2.30 3.97
CA VAL A 106 -1.49 -3.51 3.24
C VAL A 106 -1.63 -4.76 4.11
N ALA A 107 -1.34 -4.68 5.41
CA ALA A 107 -1.57 -5.77 6.34
C ALA A 107 -3.06 -6.11 6.47
N VAL A 108 -3.94 -5.11 6.62
CA VAL A 108 -5.39 -5.32 6.67
C VAL A 108 -5.91 -5.95 5.37
N ILE A 109 -5.45 -5.48 4.20
CA ILE A 109 -5.78 -6.10 2.92
C ILE A 109 -5.32 -7.55 2.88
N SER A 110 -4.07 -7.81 3.23
CA SER A 110 -3.41 -9.12 3.10
C SER A 110 -4.02 -10.17 4.02
N PHE A 111 -4.24 -9.83 5.28
CA PHE A 111 -4.57 -10.79 6.34
C PHE A 111 -6.05 -10.78 6.73
N VAL A 112 -6.81 -9.73 6.42
CA VAL A 112 -8.23 -9.62 6.81
C VAL A 112 -9.14 -9.66 5.59
N LEU A 113 -8.93 -8.76 4.61
CA LEU A 113 -9.86 -8.63 3.48
C LEU A 113 -9.69 -9.75 2.44
N ARG A 114 -8.45 -10.04 2.04
CA ARG A 114 -8.17 -11.05 1.01
C ARG A 114 -8.69 -12.44 1.38
N PRO A 115 -8.49 -12.98 2.60
CA PRO A 115 -9.06 -14.26 2.99
C PRO A 115 -10.60 -14.30 2.85
N ARG A 116 -11.29 -13.22 3.24
CA ARG A 116 -12.76 -13.11 3.10
C ARG A 116 -13.23 -13.10 1.65
N LEU A 117 -12.42 -12.54 0.75
CA LEU A 117 -12.76 -12.44 -0.68
C LEU A 117 -12.55 -13.78 -1.41
N ILE A 118 -11.56 -14.57 -1.02
CA ILE A 118 -11.19 -15.82 -1.73
C ILE A 118 -11.79 -17.10 -1.12
N GLN A 119 -12.35 -17.03 0.09
CA GLN A 119 -12.92 -18.21 0.77
C GLN A 119 -14.01 -18.86 -0.08
N LYS A 120 -13.83 -20.14 -0.44
CA LYS A 120 -14.83 -20.97 -1.13
C LYS A 120 -15.73 -21.67 -0.11
N LEU A 121 -17.01 -21.88 -0.44
CA LEU A 121 -17.88 -22.76 0.34
C LEU A 121 -17.37 -24.20 0.20
N ALA A 122 -17.32 -24.93 1.32
CA ALA A 122 -16.95 -26.34 1.29
C ALA A 122 -18.01 -27.12 0.50
N VAL A 123 -17.58 -27.82 -0.55
CA VAL A 123 -18.48 -28.55 -1.46
C VAL A 123 -19.26 -29.65 -0.73
N GLY A 124 -18.76 -30.15 0.40
CA GLY A 124 -19.40 -31.20 1.19
C GLY A 124 -20.42 -30.75 2.24
N SER A 125 -20.64 -29.44 2.47
CA SER A 125 -21.45 -28.97 3.61
C SER A 125 -22.92 -28.70 3.30
N ASN A 126 -23.41 -29.06 2.10
CA ASN A 126 -24.78 -28.81 1.62
C ASN A 126 -25.33 -27.44 2.08
N PRO A 127 -24.65 -26.33 1.68
CA PRO A 127 -24.86 -25.02 2.28
C PRO A 127 -26.31 -24.55 2.13
N SER A 128 -26.87 -24.01 3.21
CA SER A 128 -28.22 -23.44 3.16
C SER A 128 -28.22 -22.12 2.38
N PHE A 129 -29.40 -21.69 1.90
CA PHE A 129 -29.56 -20.36 1.31
C PHE A 129 -29.10 -19.24 2.26
N ALA A 130 -29.30 -19.41 3.57
CA ALA A 130 -28.84 -18.45 4.58
C ALA A 130 -27.30 -18.34 4.62
N ASP A 131 -26.58 -19.46 4.45
CA ASP A 131 -25.11 -19.47 4.43
C ASP A 131 -24.56 -18.76 3.19
N VAL A 132 -25.23 -18.96 2.04
CA VAL A 132 -24.88 -18.29 0.78
C VAL A 132 -25.07 -16.77 0.91
N GLU A 133 -26.20 -16.33 1.45
CA GLU A 133 -26.50 -14.90 1.58
C GLU A 133 -25.58 -14.21 2.61
N LYS A 134 -25.33 -14.85 3.76
CA LYS A 134 -24.37 -14.36 4.76
C LYS A 134 -22.97 -14.16 4.16
N ARG A 135 -22.52 -15.12 3.33
CA ARG A 135 -21.23 -15.01 2.63
C ARG A 135 -21.24 -13.86 1.62
N ARG A 136 -22.30 -13.72 0.83
CA ARG A 136 -22.42 -12.64 -0.15
C ARG A 136 -22.33 -11.27 0.53
N ALA A 137 -23.04 -11.07 1.64
CA ALA A 137 -22.96 -9.85 2.43
C ALA A 137 -21.54 -9.57 2.95
N ALA A 138 -20.84 -10.59 3.46
CA ALA A 138 -19.45 -10.45 3.91
C ALA A 138 -18.49 -10.07 2.77
N GLN A 139 -18.65 -10.66 1.58
CA GLN A 139 -17.84 -10.33 0.40
C GLN A 139 -18.09 -8.91 -0.10
N VAL A 140 -19.35 -8.47 -0.14
CA VAL A 140 -19.73 -7.09 -0.52
C VAL A 140 -19.10 -6.09 0.45
N SER A 141 -19.21 -6.33 1.76
CA SER A 141 -18.59 -5.47 2.76
C SER A 141 -17.06 -5.43 2.64
N ALA A 142 -16.42 -6.59 2.46
CA ALA A 142 -14.96 -6.66 2.29
C ALA A 142 -14.50 -5.91 1.03
N TYR A 143 -15.26 -5.99 -0.06
CA TYR A 143 -14.98 -5.25 -1.30
C TYR A 143 -15.09 -3.73 -1.09
N GLN A 144 -16.13 -3.26 -0.41
CA GLN A 144 -16.28 -1.83 -0.08
C GLN A 144 -15.12 -1.31 0.77
N TRP A 145 -14.67 -2.09 1.77
CA TRP A 145 -13.50 -1.75 2.57
C TRP A 145 -12.21 -1.73 1.74
N LEU A 146 -12.05 -2.70 0.83
CA LEU A 146 -10.91 -2.73 -0.08
C LEU A 146 -10.84 -1.47 -0.96
N GLU A 147 -11.97 -1.01 -1.49
CA GLU A 147 -12.03 0.22 -2.28
C GLU A 147 -11.61 1.45 -1.46
N ARG A 148 -12.13 1.58 -0.24
CA ARG A 148 -11.78 2.69 0.67
C ARG A 148 -10.29 2.69 1.00
N ILE A 149 -9.73 1.53 1.32
CA ILE A 149 -8.29 1.43 1.65
C ILE A 149 -7.44 1.75 0.42
N ASN A 150 -7.83 1.30 -0.78
CA ASN A 150 -7.09 1.63 -2.01
C ASN A 150 -7.12 3.14 -2.31
N MET A 151 -8.25 3.81 -2.06
CA MET A 151 -8.33 5.27 -2.15
C MET A 151 -7.40 5.95 -1.13
N ILE A 152 -7.42 5.50 0.13
CA ILE A 152 -6.52 6.02 1.18
C ILE A 152 -5.06 5.82 0.77
N ASN A 153 -4.67 4.64 0.32
CA ASN A 153 -3.31 4.36 -0.14
C ASN A 153 -2.90 5.25 -1.32
N THR A 154 -3.83 5.56 -2.22
CA THR A 154 -3.58 6.48 -3.34
C THR A 154 -3.28 7.89 -2.83
N VAL A 155 -4.08 8.40 -1.91
CA VAL A 155 -3.87 9.72 -1.29
C VAL A 155 -2.56 9.74 -0.50
N VAL A 156 -2.34 8.75 0.35
CA VAL A 156 -1.14 8.63 1.20
C VAL A 156 0.13 8.51 0.36
N ALA A 157 0.12 7.72 -0.71
CA ALA A 157 1.27 7.60 -1.62
C ALA A 157 1.55 8.91 -2.36
N THR A 158 0.50 9.65 -2.76
CA THR A 158 0.65 10.97 -3.37
C THR A 158 1.26 11.97 -2.38
N VAL A 159 0.78 12.00 -1.14
CA VAL A 159 1.34 12.85 -0.07
C VAL A 159 2.80 12.48 0.20
N ALA A 160 3.13 11.19 0.28
CA ALA A 160 4.51 10.73 0.47
C ALA A 160 5.43 11.16 -0.69
N LEU A 161 4.94 11.08 -1.92
CA LEU A 161 5.69 11.54 -3.10
C LEU A 161 5.95 13.04 -3.05
N LEU A 162 4.94 13.84 -2.72
CA LEU A 162 5.09 15.29 -2.59
C LEU A 162 6.05 15.68 -1.46
N ALA A 163 5.97 14.98 -0.32
CA ALA A 163 6.91 15.16 0.78
C ALA A 163 8.35 14.81 0.35
N GLY A 164 8.54 13.67 -0.32
CA GLY A 164 9.85 13.27 -0.85
C GLY A 164 10.41 14.26 -1.88
N ALA A 165 9.58 14.77 -2.79
CA ALA A 165 9.99 15.78 -3.75
C ALA A 165 10.35 17.12 -3.08
N SER A 166 9.59 17.53 -2.06
CA SER A 166 9.83 18.79 -1.35
C SER A 166 11.19 18.86 -0.67
N ILE A 167 11.81 17.73 -0.32
CA ILE A 167 13.14 17.67 0.29
C ILE A 167 14.20 18.37 -0.59
N VAL A 168 14.04 18.33 -1.92
CA VAL A 168 14.94 19.00 -2.86
C VAL A 168 14.88 20.54 -2.72
N GLU A 169 13.73 21.07 -2.35
CA GLU A 169 13.46 22.50 -2.17
C GLU A 169 13.63 22.97 -0.72
N GLY A 170 14.25 22.16 0.15
CA GLY A 170 14.42 22.47 1.58
C GLY A 170 13.34 21.88 2.51
N GLY A 171 12.34 21.20 1.93
CA GLY A 171 11.28 20.46 2.63
C GLY A 171 9.95 21.20 2.78
N LEU A 172 8.98 20.55 3.42
CA LEU A 172 7.66 21.10 3.69
C LEU A 172 7.70 22.18 4.78
N PHE A 173 7.34 23.39 4.34
CA PHE A 173 7.15 24.62 5.13
C PHE A 173 8.44 25.18 5.73
#